data_AF-A0A8I1XRM3-F1
#
_entry.id   AF-A0A8I1XRM3-F1
#
_cell.length_a   1.000
_cell.length_b   1.000
_cell.length_c   1.000
_cell.angle_alpha   90.00
_cell.angle_beta   90.00
_cell.angle_gamma   90.00
#
_symmetry.space_group_name_H-M   'P 1'
#
loop_
_entity.id
_entity.type
_entity.pdbx_description
1 polymer ?
#
loop_
_entity_poly.entity_id
_entity_poly.type
_entity_poly.pdbx_seq_one_letter_code
_entity_poly.pdbx_strand_id
1 'polypeptide(L)'
;MEGEKLSKLLNVMIAANQYNLDVDDVLSRFKKDIDAVTQLPTSTDMYSQQVVPDYIAWFGYEMAYYYLNRERYSVCFKQLLFAMVKSHIINNETYFINCIGLFMRFQVYATPEIKTEFSNLIEKV
;
A
#
# COMPACT_ATOMS: atom_id res chain seq x y z
N MET A 1 -1.17 -13.17 -17.05
CA MET A 1 -0.96 -11.71 -17.26
C MET A 1 -0.65 -11.07 -15.90
N GLU A 2 0.23 -10.08 -15.78
CA GLU A 2 0.68 -9.53 -14.48
C GLU A 2 -0.47 -8.99 -13.61
N GLY A 3 -1.48 -8.35 -14.22
CA GLY A 3 -2.67 -7.86 -13.50
C GLY A 3 -3.51 -8.95 -12.84
N GLU A 4 -3.50 -10.19 -13.37
CA GLU A 4 -4.23 -11.32 -12.80
C GLU A 4 -3.55 -11.87 -11.53
N LYS A 5 -2.22 -11.76 -11.44
CA LYS A 5 -1.47 -12.12 -10.23
C LYS A 5 -1.70 -11.10 -9.13
N LEU A 6 -1.67 -9.81 -9.46
CA LEU A 6 -1.94 -8.72 -8.53
C LEU A 6 -3.34 -8.85 -7.91
N SER A 7 -4.37 -9.09 -8.73
CA SER A 7 -5.74 -9.24 -8.21
C SER A 7 -5.89 -10.44 -7.27
N LYS A 8 -5.21 -11.56 -7.56
CA LYS A 8 -5.18 -12.73 -6.67
C LYS A 8 -4.48 -12.44 -5.34
N LEU A 9 -3.34 -11.76 -5.37
CA LEU A 9 -2.62 -11.35 -4.15
C LEU A 9 -3.42 -10.34 -3.33
N LEU A 10 -4.10 -9.40 -3.99
CA LEU A 10 -5.00 -8.46 -3.33
C LEU A 10 -6.13 -9.18 -2.58
N ASN A 11 -6.78 -10.16 -3.20
CA ASN A 11 -7.82 -10.94 -2.51
C ASN A 11 -7.28 -11.69 -1.29
N VAL A 12 -6.05 -12.21 -1.35
CA VAL A 12 -5.38 -12.81 -0.18
C VAL A 12 -5.22 -11.78 0.94
N MET A 13 -4.78 -10.56 0.62
CA MET A 13 -4.58 -9.51 1.61
C MET A 13 -5.90 -9.04 2.24
N ILE A 14 -6.94 -8.84 1.44
CA ILE A 14 -8.29 -8.49 1.92
C ILE A 14 -8.78 -9.57 2.90
N ALA A 15 -8.68 -10.85 2.52
CA ALA A 15 -9.07 -11.96 3.39
C ALA A 15 -8.22 -12.03 4.67
N ALA A 16 -6.90 -11.82 4.56
CA ALA A 16 -6.01 -11.80 5.71
C ALA A 16 -6.38 -10.71 6.72
N ASN A 17 -6.70 -9.52 6.23
CA ASN A 17 -7.13 -8.40 7.07
C ASN A 17 -8.51 -8.59 7.66
N GLN A 18 -9.46 -9.10 6.88
CA GLN A 18 -10.84 -9.33 7.33
C GLN A 18 -10.94 -10.43 8.40
N TYR A 19 -10.15 -11.50 8.26
CA TYR A 19 -10.25 -12.69 9.11
C TYR A 19 -9.02 -12.89 10.01
N ASN A 20 -8.13 -11.90 10.10
CA ASN A 20 -6.89 -11.94 10.90
C ASN A 20 -6.02 -13.18 10.60
N LEU A 21 -5.90 -13.55 9.33
CA LEU A 21 -5.10 -14.71 8.90
C LEU A 21 -3.62 -14.37 8.86
N ASP A 22 -2.75 -15.34 9.10
CA ASP A 22 -1.31 -15.20 8.85
C ASP A 22 -0.98 -15.63 7.43
N VAL A 23 -0.49 -14.68 6.64
CA VAL A 23 -0.12 -14.89 5.24
C VAL A 23 1.36 -14.58 4.98
N ASP A 24 2.20 -14.55 6.02
CA ASP A 24 3.62 -14.22 5.89
C ASP A 24 4.37 -15.17 4.95
N ASP A 25 4.09 -16.48 5.03
CA ASP A 25 4.68 -17.47 4.12
C ASP A 25 4.22 -17.25 2.67
N VAL A 26 2.97 -16.85 2.45
CA VAL A 26 2.46 -16.51 1.13
C VAL A 26 3.21 -15.30 0.59
N LEU A 27 3.28 -14.21 1.36
CA LEU A 27 3.99 -12.99 0.96
C LEU A 27 5.47 -13.25 0.66
N SER A 28 6.12 -14.10 1.45
CA SER A 28 7.51 -14.52 1.22
C SER A 28 7.69 -15.20 -0.14
N ARG A 29 6.80 -16.15 -0.48
CA ARG A 29 6.86 -16.89 -1.75
C ARG A 29 6.63 -16.00 -2.97
N PHE A 30 5.79 -14.98 -2.84
CA PHE A 30 5.44 -14.04 -3.90
C PHE A 30 6.29 -12.75 -3.90
N LYS A 31 7.34 -12.68 -3.07
CA LYS A 31 8.16 -11.47 -2.93
C LYS A 31 8.62 -10.88 -4.26
N LYS A 32 9.10 -11.72 -5.18
CA LYS A 32 9.58 -11.26 -6.50
C LYS A 32 8.46 -10.65 -7.35
N ASP A 33 7.26 -11.22 -7.31
CA ASP A 33 6.11 -10.68 -8.03
C ASP A 33 5.66 -9.34 -7.39
N ILE A 34 5.66 -9.25 -6.07
CA ILE A 34 5.35 -8.01 -5.33
C ILE A 34 6.36 -6.90 -5.66
N ASP A 35 7.65 -7.23 -5.64
CA ASP A 35 8.72 -6.28 -5.94
C ASP A 35 8.62 -5.81 -7.41
N ALA A 36 8.23 -6.69 -8.34
CA ALA A 36 8.02 -6.31 -9.75
C ALA A 36 6.83 -5.35 -9.93
N VAL A 37 5.70 -5.64 -9.27
CA VAL A 37 4.48 -4.84 -9.38
C VAL A 37 4.60 -3.46 -8.71
N THR A 38 5.35 -3.36 -7.62
CA THR A 38 5.59 -2.08 -6.93
C THR A 38 6.59 -1.17 -7.67
N GLN A 39 7.42 -1.74 -8.55
CA GLN A 39 8.41 -1.02 -9.36
C GLN A 39 7.93 -0.65 -10.76
N LEU A 40 6.78 -1.15 -11.20
CA LEU A 40 6.25 -0.89 -12.54
C LEU A 40 6.08 0.63 -12.76
N PRO A 41 6.73 1.22 -13.81
CA PRO A 41 6.35 2.54 -14.28
C PRO A 41 4.91 2.47 -14.78
N THR A 42 4.14 3.52 -14.56
CA THR A 42 2.79 3.67 -15.10
C THR A 42 2.82 3.33 -16.59
N SER A 43 2.27 2.18 -16.96
CA SER A 43 2.35 1.62 -18.31
C SER A 43 1.77 2.59 -19.35
N THR A 44 2.30 2.59 -20.57
CA THR A 44 1.84 3.44 -21.68
C THR A 44 0.56 2.97 -22.37
N ASP A 45 0.03 1.80 -22.02
CA ASP A 45 -1.17 1.24 -22.67
C ASP A 45 -2.46 1.62 -21.93
N MET A 46 -3.50 2.05 -22.66
CA MET A 46 -4.68 2.76 -22.13
C MET A 46 -5.51 1.94 -21.11
N TYR A 47 -5.57 0.61 -21.25
CA TYR A 47 -6.28 -0.26 -20.31
C TYR A 47 -5.54 -0.40 -18.96
N SER A 48 -4.21 -0.30 -18.99
CA SER A 48 -3.33 -0.36 -17.82
C SER A 48 -3.00 1.03 -17.25
N GLN A 49 -3.52 2.11 -17.83
CA GLN A 49 -3.33 3.49 -17.33
C GLN A 49 -4.20 3.86 -16.12
N GLN A 50 -5.30 3.15 -15.83
CA GLN A 50 -6.18 3.45 -14.68
C GLN A 50 -6.38 2.25 -13.75
N VAL A 51 -6.76 1.08 -14.29
CA VAL A 51 -7.11 -0.08 -13.47
C VAL A 51 -5.90 -0.65 -12.72
N VAL A 52 -4.76 -0.82 -13.40
CA VAL A 52 -3.56 -1.38 -12.75
C VAL A 52 -3.01 -0.48 -11.62
N PRO A 53 -2.90 0.85 -11.82
CA PRO A 53 -2.53 1.78 -10.74
C PRO A 53 -3.45 1.72 -9.51
N ASP A 54 -4.76 1.63 -9.72
CA ASP A 54 -5.73 1.55 -8.61
C ASP A 54 -5.57 0.26 -7.78
N TYR A 55 -5.34 -0.88 -8.45
CA TYR A 55 -5.08 -2.14 -7.75
C TYR A 55 -3.75 -2.13 -7.00
N ILE A 56 -2.72 -1.43 -7.52
CA ILE A 56 -1.44 -1.26 -6.82
C ILE A 56 -1.62 -0.41 -5.57
N ALA A 57 -2.35 0.70 -5.66
CA ALA A 57 -2.67 1.54 -4.51
C ALA A 57 -3.46 0.78 -3.45
N TRP A 58 -4.48 0.02 -3.86
CA TRP A 58 -5.27 -0.84 -2.96
C TRP A 58 -4.40 -1.89 -2.29
N PHE A 59 -3.61 -2.62 -3.07
CA PHE A 59 -2.73 -3.65 -2.55
C PHE A 59 -1.74 -3.09 -1.53
N GLY A 60 -1.16 -1.93 -1.79
CA GLY A 60 -0.29 -1.23 -0.85
C GLY A 60 -1.00 -0.87 0.46
N TYR A 61 -2.24 -0.38 0.39
CA TYR A 61 -3.07 -0.10 1.56
C TYR A 61 -3.32 -1.36 2.40
N GLU A 62 -3.76 -2.46 1.79
CA GLU A 62 -4.04 -3.71 2.50
C GLU A 62 -2.76 -4.30 3.15
N MET A 63 -1.61 -4.20 2.47
CA MET A 63 -0.32 -4.59 3.06
C MET A 63 0.06 -3.74 4.27
N ALA A 64 -0.10 -2.42 4.18
CA ALA A 64 0.17 -1.53 5.30
C ALA A 64 -0.74 -1.85 6.51
N TYR A 65 -2.04 -2.05 6.26
CA TYR A 65 -3.00 -2.41 7.29
C TYR A 65 -2.64 -3.73 7.98
N TYR A 66 -2.30 -4.76 7.19
CA TYR A 66 -1.92 -6.08 7.68
C TYR A 66 -0.72 -6.01 8.66
N TYR A 67 0.36 -5.35 8.24
CA TYR A 67 1.57 -5.30 9.04
C TYR A 67 1.42 -4.37 10.26
N LEU A 68 0.62 -3.30 10.18
CA LEU A 68 0.37 -2.39 11.31
C LEU A 68 -0.38 -3.08 12.45
N ASN A 69 -1.36 -3.93 12.12
CA ASN A 69 -2.09 -4.74 13.11
C ASN A 69 -1.21 -5.83 13.75
N ARG A 70 -0.05 -6.12 13.18
CA ARG A 70 0.93 -7.10 13.67
C ARG A 70 2.15 -6.45 14.31
N GLU A 71 2.04 -5.18 14.69
CA GLU A 71 3.05 -4.39 15.41
C GLU A 71 4.38 -4.20 14.67
N ARG A 72 4.40 -4.34 13.34
CA ARG A 72 5.62 -4.19 12.50
C ARG A 72 5.85 -2.76 12.04
N TYR A 73 5.87 -1.83 12.99
CA TYR A 73 5.69 -0.40 12.73
C TYR A 73 6.76 0.27 11.85
N SER A 74 8.05 -0.04 12.02
CA SER A 74 9.13 0.69 11.34
C SER A 74 9.17 0.49 9.82
N VAL A 75 8.76 -0.68 9.34
CA VAL A 75 8.68 -0.99 7.90
C VAL A 75 7.33 -0.54 7.32
N CYS A 76 6.25 -0.66 8.10
CA CYS A 76 4.91 -0.25 7.70
C CYS A 76 4.79 1.21 7.29
N PHE A 77 5.30 2.13 8.12
CA PHE A 77 5.05 3.55 7.88
C PHE A 77 5.67 4.01 6.57
N LYS A 78 6.86 3.53 6.22
CA LYS A 78 7.49 3.84 4.93
C LYS A 78 6.65 3.33 3.75
N GLN A 79 6.08 2.13 3.85
CA GLN A 79 5.18 1.59 2.83
C GLN A 79 3.88 2.39 2.74
N LEU A 80 3.33 2.83 3.88
CA LEU A 80 2.13 3.66 3.93
C LEU A 80 2.35 5.03 3.28
N LEU A 81 3.46 5.69 3.58
CA LEU A 81 3.82 6.97 2.95
C LEU A 81 4.06 6.81 1.44
N PHE A 82 4.70 5.71 1.02
CA PHE A 82 4.85 5.40 -0.40
C PHE A 82 3.50 5.22 -1.10
N ALA A 83 2.57 4.46 -0.50
CA ALA A 83 1.22 4.27 -1.04
C ALA A 83 0.46 5.61 -1.14
N MET A 84 0.58 6.47 -0.13
CA MET A 84 0.00 7.81 -0.10
C MET A 84 0.53 8.71 -1.24
N VAL A 85 1.85 8.72 -1.45
CA VAL A 85 2.47 9.45 -2.58
C VAL A 85 1.96 8.92 -3.92
N LYS A 86 1.92 7.59 -4.09
CA LYS A 86 1.44 6.97 -5.32
C LYS A 86 -0.02 7.28 -5.58
N SER A 87 -0.89 7.17 -4.58
CA SER A 87 -2.32 7.50 -4.71
C SER A 87 -2.54 8.96 -5.09
N HIS A 88 -1.74 9.88 -4.54
CA HIS A 88 -1.80 11.30 -4.92
C HIS A 88 -1.37 11.51 -6.37
N ILE A 89 -0.24 10.94 -6.81
CA ILE A 89 0.28 11.05 -8.18
C ILE A 89 -0.74 10.57 -9.23
N ILE A 90 -1.52 9.53 -8.91
CA ILE A 90 -2.52 8.96 -9.83
C ILE A 90 -3.93 9.54 -9.63
N ASN A 91 -4.10 10.57 -8.81
CA ASN A 91 -5.39 11.19 -8.45
C ASN A 91 -6.42 10.19 -7.86
N ASN A 92 -5.96 9.18 -7.12
CA ASN A 92 -6.84 8.27 -6.39
C ASN A 92 -7.13 8.81 -4.99
N GLU A 93 -8.11 9.71 -4.90
CA GLU A 93 -8.49 10.39 -3.65
C GLU A 93 -8.93 9.41 -2.55
N THR A 94 -9.60 8.32 -2.92
CA THR A 94 -10.09 7.32 -1.95
C THR A 94 -8.91 6.67 -1.21
N TYR A 95 -7.90 6.18 -1.92
CA TYR A 95 -6.74 5.58 -1.25
C TYR A 95 -5.87 6.60 -0.55
N PHE A 96 -5.80 7.83 -1.06
CA PHE A 96 -5.08 8.90 -0.38
C PHE A 96 -5.70 9.18 1.01
N ILE A 97 -7.02 9.38 1.07
CA ILE A 97 -7.76 9.57 2.33
C ILE A 97 -7.64 8.35 3.25
N ASN A 98 -7.72 7.13 2.71
CA ASN A 98 -7.54 5.91 3.50
C ASN A 98 -6.14 5.81 4.11
N CYS A 99 -5.08 6.20 3.38
CA CYS A 99 -3.72 6.24 3.91
C CYS A 99 -3.57 7.24 5.05
N ILE A 100 -4.19 8.44 4.93
CA ILE A 100 -4.24 9.43 6.01
C ILE A 100 -4.92 8.86 7.25
N GLY A 101 -6.11 8.27 7.09
CA GLY A 101 -6.85 7.69 8.21
C GLY A 101 -6.07 6.59 8.92
N LEU A 102 -5.39 5.73 8.15
CA LEU A 102 -4.56 4.66 8.69
C LEU A 102 -3.33 5.21 9.43
N PHE A 103 -2.68 6.25 8.89
CA PHE A 103 -1.58 6.93 9.57
C PHE A 103 -2.03 7.52 10.91
N MET A 104 -3.12 8.29 10.90
CA MET A 104 -3.66 8.93 12.11
C MET A 104 -4.01 7.91 13.20
N ARG A 105 -4.51 6.73 12.83
CA ARG A 105 -4.83 5.64 13.76
C ARG A 105 -3.60 5.09 14.48
N PHE A 106 -2.47 4.99 13.79
CA PHE A 106 -1.24 4.39 14.33
C PHE A 106 -0.15 5.41 14.68
N GLN A 107 -0.41 6.72 14.52
CA GLN A 107 0.59 7.79 14.66
C GLN A 107 1.37 7.78 15.99
N VAL A 108 0.80 7.22 17.06
CA VAL A 108 1.48 7.10 18.36
C VAL A 108 2.75 6.25 18.27
N TYR A 109 2.79 5.28 17.35
CA TYR A 109 3.91 4.38 17.11
C TYR A 109 4.89 4.89 16.04
N ALA A 110 4.57 6.00 15.36
CA ALA A 110 5.44 6.57 14.35
C ALA A 110 6.63 7.30 14.98
N THR A 111 7.82 7.10 14.40
CA THR A 111 9.02 7.85 14.80
C THR A 111 8.87 9.33 14.43
N PRO A 112 9.63 10.24 15.07
CA PRO A 112 9.62 11.65 14.71
C PRO A 112 9.86 11.90 13.21
N GLU A 113 10.79 11.16 12.60
CA GLU A 113 11.14 11.30 11.18
C GLU A 113 9.95 10.97 10.28
N ILE A 114 9.23 9.89 10.58
CA ILE A 114 8.03 9.47 9.84
C ILE A 114 6.91 10.52 9.98
N LYS A 115 6.75 11.11 11.17
CA LYS A 115 5.77 12.17 11.40
C LYS A 115 6.12 13.42 10.58
N THR A 116 7.38 13.81 10.54
CA THR A 116 7.85 14.92 9.70
C THR A 116 7.63 14.63 8.22
N GLU A 117 7.93 13.43 7.74
CA GLU A 117 7.71 13.05 6.35
C GLU A 117 6.22 13.09 5.98
N PHE A 118 5.34 12.58 6.85
CA PHE A 118 3.89 12.69 6.68
C PHE A 118 3.41 14.15 6.61
N SER A 119 3.83 15.00 7.55
CA SER A 119 3.46 16.43 7.55
C SER A 119 3.91 17.12 6.27
N ASN A 120 5.14 16.87 5.82
CA ASN A 120 5.66 17.43 4.57
C ASN A 120 4.88 16.97 3.33
N LEU A 121 4.31 15.76 3.35
CA LEU A 121 3.44 15.27 2.27
C LEU A 121 2.10 15.99 2.26
N ILE A 122 1.46 16.14 3.43
CA ILE A 122 0.19 16.86 3.55
C ILE A 122 0.31 18.33 3.14
N GLU A 123 1.40 19.01 3.52
CA GLU A 123 1.63 20.42 3.17
C GLU A 123 1.85 20.65 1.67
N LYS A 124 2.20 19.62 0.91
CA LYS A 124 2.51 19.70 -0.53
C LYS A 124 1.33 19.35 -1.44
N VAL A 125 0.26 18.78 -0.88
CA VAL A 125 -0.98 18.41 -1.57
C VAL A 125 -1.92 19.60 -1.60
#